data_AF-A0A7V3XLP0-F1
#
_entry.id   AF-A0A7V3XLP0-F1
#
_cell.length_a   1.000
_cell.length_b   1.000
_cell.length_c   1.000
_cell.angle_alpha   90.00
_cell.angle_beta   90.00
_cell.angle_gamma   90.00
#
_symmetry.space_group_name_H-M   'P 1'
#
loop_
_entity.id
_entity.type
_entity.pdbx_description
1 polymer ?
#
loop_
_entity_poly.entity_id
_entity_poly.type
_entity_poly.pdbx_seq_one_letter_code
_entity_poly.pdbx_strand_id
1 'polypeptide(L)'
;MRSSIRPNVTAWVTALVVLAAAAPASAALMCHAAGGSSDRLAAVTARASATFLEAASQAMLAYRALETASTSFVEHRERTTALLDAAIAAYREALALTDDLARADEFLRARPFERLRVTFGISPGSLSAVRWEIIARTARTARTPAADLLGVCVAGAETLKATLGEVKPETATAQIRRSAVTWTQVLTHGGLVSDAFDPSVR
;
A
#
# COMPACT_ATOMS: atom_id res chain seq x y z
N MET A 1 21.22 -32.18 -39.39
CA MET A 1 21.22 -32.07 -37.92
C MET A 1 21.16 -30.60 -37.52
N ARG A 2 19.99 -30.09 -37.12
CA ARG A 2 19.85 -28.75 -36.53
C ARG A 2 19.30 -28.93 -35.11
N SER A 3 20.12 -28.61 -34.13
CA SER A 3 19.76 -28.66 -32.71
C SER A 3 18.86 -27.47 -32.38
N SER A 4 17.65 -27.75 -31.91
CA SER A 4 16.69 -26.77 -31.40
C SER A 4 16.96 -26.58 -29.91
N ILE A 5 17.56 -25.44 -29.55
CA ILE A 5 17.71 -25.03 -28.16
C ILE A 5 16.43 -24.27 -27.79
N ARG A 6 15.55 -24.90 -27.01
CA ARG A 6 14.41 -24.21 -26.38
C ARG A 6 14.88 -23.53 -25.10
N PRO A 7 14.63 -22.22 -24.88
CA PRO A 7 14.96 -21.58 -23.62
C PRO A 7 14.00 -22.06 -22.51
N ASN A 8 14.59 -22.46 -21.39
CA ASN A 8 13.93 -22.95 -20.19
C ASN A 8 13.15 -21.80 -19.51
N VAL A 9 11.82 -21.86 -19.56
CA VAL A 9 10.89 -20.86 -19.01
C VAL A 9 10.89 -20.84 -17.46
N THR A 10 11.51 -21.83 -16.83
CA THR A 10 11.56 -22.01 -15.37
C THR A 10 12.51 -21.08 -14.63
N ALA A 11 13.44 -20.40 -15.31
CA ALA A 11 14.44 -19.54 -14.65
C ALA A 11 13.93 -18.16 -14.21
N TRP A 12 12.77 -17.71 -14.70
CA TRP A 12 12.25 -16.36 -14.41
C TRP A 12 11.36 -16.27 -13.18
N VAL A 13 10.78 -17.40 -12.72
CA VAL A 13 9.88 -17.42 -11.56
C VAL A 13 10.66 -17.25 -10.25
N THR A 14 11.90 -17.75 -10.19
CA THR A 14 12.75 -17.67 -9.00
C THR A 14 13.26 -16.25 -8.73
N ALA A 15 13.41 -15.40 -9.75
CA ALA A 15 13.89 -14.03 -9.55
C ALA A 15 12.85 -13.11 -8.88
N LEU A 16 11.55 -13.32 -9.13
CA LEU A 16 10.50 -12.50 -8.51
C LEU A 16 10.26 -12.85 -7.04
N VAL A 17 10.46 -14.12 -6.66
CA VAL A 17 10.27 -14.59 -5.27
C VAL A 17 11.44 -14.17 -4.37
N VAL A 18 12.66 -14.06 -4.90
CA VAL A 18 13.84 -13.64 -4.11
C VAL A 18 13.84 -12.13 -3.84
N LEU A 19 13.23 -11.31 -4.70
CA LEU A 19 13.08 -9.87 -4.44
C LEU A 19 12.01 -9.53 -3.39
N ALA A 20 11.09 -10.46 -3.09
CA ALA A 20 10.11 -10.30 -2.01
C ALA A 20 10.68 -10.68 -0.62
N ALA A 21 11.78 -11.44 -0.56
CA ALA A 21 12.34 -11.97 0.68
C ALA A 21 13.31 -11.01 1.42
N ALA A 22 13.62 -9.84 0.84
CA ALA A 22 14.53 -8.86 1.44
C ALA A 22 13.80 -7.65 2.07
N ALA A 23 12.48 -7.63 2.07
CA ALA A 23 11.73 -6.68 2.88
C ALA A 23 11.72 -7.19 4.33
N PRO A 24 12.21 -6.43 5.32
CA PRO A 24 11.97 -6.80 6.71
C PRO A 24 10.46 -7.02 6.87
N ALA A 25 10.11 -8.15 7.49
CA ALA A 25 8.75 -8.49 7.85
C ALA A 25 8.26 -7.56 8.97
N SER A 26 8.20 -6.25 8.70
CA SER A 26 7.16 -5.41 9.27
C SER A 26 5.87 -6.08 8.80
N ALA A 27 5.08 -6.63 9.72
CA ALA A 27 3.70 -6.97 9.41
C ALA A 27 3.13 -5.73 8.69
N ALA A 28 2.87 -5.84 7.38
CA ALA A 28 2.65 -4.68 6.55
C ALA A 28 1.48 -3.92 7.18
N LEU A 29 1.74 -2.74 7.72
CA LEU A 29 0.70 -1.87 8.21
C LEU A 29 0.52 -0.83 7.12
N MET A 30 -0.72 -0.63 6.69
CA MET A 30 -1.07 0.30 5.61
C MET A 30 -1.75 1.51 6.23
N CYS A 31 -1.05 2.63 6.36
CA CYS A 31 -1.59 3.84 6.97
C CYS A 31 -2.16 3.63 8.38
N HIS A 32 -1.47 2.82 9.19
CA HIS A 32 -1.83 2.64 10.58
C HIS A 32 -1.28 3.80 11.41
N ALA A 33 -2.15 4.57 12.05
CA ALA A 33 -1.77 5.65 12.94
C ALA A 33 -1.51 5.08 14.34
N ALA A 34 -0.38 4.37 14.53
CA ALA A 34 -0.01 3.72 15.80
C ALA A 34 0.51 4.71 16.87
N GLY A 35 1.31 5.69 16.44
CA GLY A 35 2.00 6.64 17.31
C GLY A 35 1.29 7.97 17.38
N GLY A 36 1.23 8.53 18.60
CA GLY A 36 0.72 9.88 18.84
C GLY A 36 -0.79 10.09 18.68
N SER A 37 -1.51 9.06 18.24
CA SER A 37 -2.95 9.02 18.10
C SER A 37 -3.61 8.47 19.38
N SER A 38 -4.93 8.55 19.44
CA SER A 38 -5.71 7.82 20.45
C SER A 38 -5.76 6.32 20.13
N ASP A 39 -5.99 5.48 21.14
CA ASP A 39 -6.26 4.06 20.95
C ASP A 39 -7.41 3.82 19.96
N ARG A 40 -8.39 4.73 19.91
CA ARG A 40 -9.51 4.68 18.97
C ARG A 40 -9.04 4.87 17.53
N LEU A 41 -8.28 5.91 17.24
CA LEU A 41 -7.76 6.19 15.90
C LEU A 41 -6.79 5.09 15.45
N ALA A 42 -5.94 4.59 16.37
CA ALA A 42 -5.08 3.45 16.12
C ALA A 42 -5.89 2.19 15.76
N ALA A 43 -6.94 1.85 16.53
CA ALA A 43 -7.76 0.67 16.29
C ALA A 43 -8.53 0.74 14.95
N VAL A 44 -9.13 1.89 14.63
CA VAL A 44 -9.87 2.07 13.37
C VAL A 44 -8.92 1.99 12.18
N THR A 45 -7.78 2.68 12.23
CA THR A 45 -6.79 2.61 11.14
C THR A 45 -6.14 1.24 11.01
N ALA A 46 -5.91 0.50 12.11
CA ALA A 46 -5.43 -0.88 12.06
C ALA A 46 -6.42 -1.81 11.34
N ARG A 47 -7.72 -1.68 11.66
CA ARG A 47 -8.78 -2.44 10.98
C ARG A 47 -8.87 -2.10 9.49
N ALA A 48 -8.81 -0.81 9.16
CA ALA A 48 -8.78 -0.34 7.78
C ALA A 48 -7.57 -0.90 7.02
N SER A 49 -6.38 -0.85 7.64
CA SER A 49 -5.13 -1.42 7.12
C SER A 49 -5.25 -2.91 6.80
N ALA A 50 -5.74 -3.69 7.77
CA ALA A 50 -5.88 -5.13 7.62
C ALA A 50 -6.84 -5.49 6.49
N THR A 51 -7.98 -4.80 6.43
CA THR A 51 -8.99 -4.98 5.37
C THR A 51 -8.43 -4.60 4.00
N PHE A 52 -7.68 -3.49 3.92
CA PHE A 52 -7.01 -3.09 2.68
C PHE A 52 -6.02 -4.16 2.22
N LEU A 53 -5.19 -4.69 3.11
CA LEU A 53 -4.18 -5.69 2.75
C LEU A 53 -4.79 -7.01 2.30
N GLU A 54 -5.91 -7.41 2.89
CA GLU A 54 -6.69 -8.53 2.38
C GLU A 54 -7.20 -8.23 0.96
N ALA A 55 -7.74 -7.03 0.73
CA ALA A 55 -8.18 -6.60 -0.59
C ALA A 55 -7.03 -6.61 -1.61
N ALA A 56 -5.86 -6.11 -1.21
CA ALA A 56 -4.66 -6.09 -2.03
C ALA A 56 -4.19 -7.50 -2.38
N SER A 57 -4.29 -8.45 -1.45
CA SER A 57 -3.99 -9.87 -1.70
C SER A 57 -4.97 -10.46 -2.72
N GLN A 58 -6.27 -10.16 -2.60
CA GLN A 58 -7.28 -10.59 -3.56
C GLN A 58 -7.08 -9.94 -4.95
N ALA A 59 -6.63 -8.68 -5.00
CA ALA A 59 -6.32 -8.00 -6.25
C ALA A 59 -5.20 -8.71 -7.02
N MET A 60 -4.15 -9.14 -6.31
CA MET A 60 -3.06 -9.90 -6.89
C MET A 60 -3.55 -11.25 -7.45
N LEU A 61 -4.43 -11.94 -6.73
CA LEU A 61 -5.07 -13.17 -7.21
C LEU A 61 -5.92 -12.92 -8.46
N ALA A 62 -6.64 -11.79 -8.52
CA ALA A 62 -7.40 -11.41 -9.71
C ALA A 62 -6.49 -11.17 -10.93
N TYR A 63 -5.38 -10.43 -10.78
CA TYR A 63 -4.42 -10.24 -11.86
C TYR A 63 -3.79 -11.57 -12.30
N ARG A 64 -3.44 -12.45 -11.36
CA ARG A 64 -2.91 -13.77 -11.68
C ARG A 64 -3.92 -14.63 -12.43
N ALA A 65 -5.18 -14.62 -11.99
CA ALA A 65 -6.26 -15.34 -12.66
C ALA A 65 -6.38 -14.90 -14.12
N LEU A 66 -6.34 -13.60 -14.40
CA LEU A 66 -6.35 -13.06 -15.77
C LEU A 66 -5.16 -13.53 -16.62
N GLU A 67 -3.94 -13.47 -16.09
CA GLU A 67 -2.75 -13.94 -16.82
C GLU A 67 -2.84 -15.42 -17.23
N THR A 68 -3.54 -16.21 -16.43
CA THR A 68 -3.74 -17.65 -16.66
C THR A 68 -5.07 -18.01 -17.33
N ALA A 69 -5.87 -17.02 -17.73
CA ALA A 69 -7.24 -17.20 -18.25
C ALA A 69 -8.14 -18.05 -17.32
N SER A 70 -7.97 -17.90 -16.00
CA SER A 70 -8.78 -18.59 -14.99
C SER A 70 -10.16 -17.93 -14.86
N THR A 71 -11.19 -18.76 -14.63
CA THR A 71 -12.55 -18.31 -14.35
C THR A 71 -12.70 -17.65 -12.97
N SER A 72 -11.73 -17.85 -12.06
CA SER A 72 -11.75 -17.25 -10.71
C SER A 72 -11.53 -15.73 -10.68
N PHE A 73 -11.22 -15.11 -11.82
CA PHE A 73 -11.03 -13.66 -11.90
C PHE A 73 -12.22 -12.88 -11.34
N VAL A 74 -13.45 -13.27 -11.71
CA VAL A 74 -14.66 -12.55 -11.30
C VAL A 74 -14.83 -12.56 -9.79
N GLU A 75 -14.66 -13.73 -9.17
CA GLU A 75 -14.73 -13.92 -7.71
C GLU A 75 -13.69 -13.06 -6.98
N HIS A 76 -12.41 -13.12 -7.39
CA HIS A 76 -11.35 -12.33 -6.76
C HIS A 76 -11.59 -10.82 -6.93
N ARG A 77 -12.08 -10.38 -8.09
CA ARG A 77 -12.40 -8.96 -8.34
C ARG A 77 -13.54 -8.47 -7.45
N GLU A 78 -14.62 -9.23 -7.35
CA GLU A 78 -15.79 -8.88 -6.52
C GLU A 78 -15.40 -8.81 -5.04
N ARG A 79 -14.67 -9.83 -4.54
CA ARG A 79 -14.16 -9.85 -3.17
C ARG A 79 -13.22 -8.67 -2.91
N THR A 80 -12.31 -8.37 -3.83
CA THR A 80 -11.42 -7.21 -3.71
C THR A 80 -12.21 -5.92 -3.58
N THR A 81 -13.22 -5.73 -4.43
CA THR A 81 -14.03 -4.51 -4.43
C THR A 81 -14.78 -4.33 -3.12
N ALA A 82 -15.42 -5.39 -2.61
CA ALA A 82 -16.11 -5.36 -1.32
C ALA A 82 -15.15 -5.03 -0.16
N LEU A 83 -13.96 -5.61 -0.14
CA LEU A 83 -12.95 -5.32 0.88
C LEU A 83 -12.41 -3.90 0.77
N LEU A 84 -12.19 -3.37 -0.45
CA LEU A 84 -11.78 -1.98 -0.64
C LEU A 84 -12.85 -0.99 -0.17
N ASP A 85 -14.13 -1.27 -0.42
CA ASP A 85 -15.22 -0.43 0.07
C ASP A 85 -15.28 -0.43 1.61
N ALA A 86 -15.10 -1.59 2.24
CA ALA A 86 -15.01 -1.67 3.70
C ALA A 86 -13.79 -0.93 4.26
N ALA A 87 -12.62 -1.04 3.63
CA ALA A 87 -11.41 -0.32 4.02
C ALA A 87 -11.57 1.21 3.87
N ILE A 88 -12.15 1.67 2.75
CA ILE A 88 -12.45 3.09 2.49
C ILE A 88 -13.39 3.63 3.56
N ALA A 89 -14.46 2.91 3.88
CA ALA A 89 -15.40 3.31 4.93
C ALA A 89 -14.70 3.46 6.29
N ALA A 90 -13.84 2.52 6.66
CA ALA A 90 -13.08 2.57 7.91
C ALA A 90 -12.06 3.72 7.94
N TYR A 91 -11.35 4.00 6.84
CA TYR A 91 -10.48 5.19 6.80
C TYR A 91 -11.26 6.50 6.87
N ARG A 92 -12.44 6.58 6.24
CA ARG A 92 -13.32 7.75 6.35
C ARG A 92 -13.87 7.93 7.76
N GLU A 93 -14.15 6.83 8.47
CA GLU A 93 -14.46 6.87 9.90
C GLU A 93 -13.28 7.44 10.71
N ALA A 94 -12.06 6.98 10.45
CA ALA A 94 -10.86 7.53 11.09
C ALA A 94 -10.68 9.03 10.81
N LEU A 95 -10.95 9.48 9.57
CA LEU A 95 -10.90 10.89 9.19
C LEU A 95 -11.96 11.75 9.90
N ALA A 96 -13.03 11.16 10.42
CA ALA A 96 -14.04 11.86 11.20
C ALA A 96 -13.63 12.07 12.67
N LEU A 97 -12.52 11.46 13.14
CA LEU A 97 -12.02 11.58 14.51
C LEU A 97 -11.14 12.83 14.68
N THR A 98 -11.71 14.02 14.52
CA THR A 98 -10.96 15.30 14.44
C THR A 98 -10.02 15.54 15.62
N ASP A 99 -10.45 15.26 16.85
CA ASP A 99 -9.64 15.49 18.05
C ASP A 99 -8.47 14.48 18.16
N ASP A 100 -8.68 13.26 17.67
CA ASP A 100 -7.65 12.23 17.63
C ASP A 100 -6.61 12.54 16.53
N LEU A 101 -7.06 13.11 15.42
CA LEU A 101 -6.19 13.59 14.34
C LEU A 101 -5.32 14.76 14.78
N ALA A 102 -5.85 15.69 15.58
CA ALA A 102 -5.06 16.81 16.10
C ALA A 102 -3.86 16.33 16.95
N ARG A 103 -4.07 15.30 17.78
CA ARG A 103 -2.97 14.66 18.54
C ARG A 103 -1.95 13.98 17.63
N ALA A 104 -2.44 13.29 16.61
CA ALA A 104 -1.59 12.67 15.60
C ALA A 104 -0.79 13.72 14.79
N ASP A 105 -1.35 14.91 14.55
CA ASP A 105 -0.66 16.02 13.88
C ASP A 105 0.54 16.52 14.71
N GLU A 106 0.36 16.70 16.02
CA GLU A 106 1.44 17.10 16.93
C GLU A 106 2.57 16.08 16.93
N PHE A 107 2.21 14.79 17.00
CA PHE A 107 3.16 13.71 16.93
C PHE A 107 3.95 13.72 15.62
N LEU A 108 3.27 13.82 14.47
CA LEU A 108 3.90 13.88 13.15
C LEU A 108 4.86 15.07 13.02
N ARG A 109 4.49 16.24 13.53
CA ARG A 109 5.36 17.44 13.50
C ARG A 109 6.64 17.26 14.31
N ALA A 110 6.57 16.50 15.41
CA ALA A 110 7.72 16.24 16.27
C ALA A 110 8.65 15.13 15.73
N ARG A 111 8.32 14.48 14.61
CA ARG A 111 9.05 13.28 14.15
C ARG A 111 10.45 13.60 13.61
N PRO A 112 11.46 12.81 14.00
CA PRO A 112 12.79 12.89 13.41
C PRO A 112 12.84 12.15 12.05
N PHE A 113 12.14 12.67 11.04
CA PHE A 113 11.99 12.04 9.72
C PHE A 113 13.30 11.60 9.05
N GLU A 114 14.40 12.31 9.28
CA GLU A 114 15.69 11.91 8.73
C GLU A 114 16.24 10.65 9.42
N ARG A 115 16.13 10.57 10.75
CA ARG A 115 16.52 9.37 11.52
C ARG A 115 15.65 8.18 11.16
N LEU A 116 14.35 8.41 10.97
CA LEU A 116 13.42 7.39 10.50
C LEU A 116 13.79 6.87 9.11
N ARG A 117 14.12 7.78 8.17
CA ARG A 117 14.58 7.40 6.82
C ARG A 117 15.74 6.41 6.87
N VAL A 118 16.73 6.69 7.73
CA VAL A 118 17.89 5.82 7.94
C VAL A 118 17.49 4.51 8.61
N THR A 119 16.65 4.56 9.64
CA THR A 119 16.21 3.38 10.41
C THR A 119 15.43 2.39 9.54
N PHE A 120 14.55 2.90 8.68
CA PHE A 120 13.78 2.08 7.73
C PHE A 120 14.57 1.72 6.47
N GLY A 121 15.85 2.08 6.37
CA GLY A 121 16.69 1.74 5.22
C GLY A 121 16.21 2.36 3.91
N ILE A 122 15.57 3.53 3.96
CA ILE A 122 15.08 4.23 2.77
C ILE A 122 16.26 4.85 2.01
N SER A 123 16.72 4.14 0.99
CA SER A 123 17.88 4.51 0.17
C SER A 123 17.70 5.84 -0.57
N PRO A 124 18.67 6.78 -0.47
CA PRO A 124 18.67 8.03 -1.25
C PRO A 124 18.55 7.78 -2.75
N GLY A 125 17.87 8.67 -3.47
CA GLY A 125 17.67 8.58 -4.92
C GLY A 125 16.64 7.52 -5.36
N SER A 126 16.07 6.75 -4.44
CA SER A 126 14.98 5.81 -4.74
C SER A 126 13.61 6.51 -4.79
N LEU A 127 12.63 5.87 -5.44
CA LEU A 127 11.24 6.34 -5.40
C LEU A 127 10.68 6.41 -3.97
N SER A 128 11.09 5.49 -3.09
CA SER A 128 10.71 5.50 -1.68
C SER A 128 11.29 6.71 -0.95
N ALA A 129 12.51 7.15 -1.26
CA ALA A 129 13.08 8.39 -0.70
C ALA A 129 12.28 9.62 -1.13
N VAL A 130 11.92 9.73 -2.42
CA VAL A 130 11.08 10.85 -2.91
C VAL A 130 9.72 10.87 -2.19
N ARG A 131 9.08 9.71 -2.03
CA ARG A 131 7.80 9.59 -1.31
C ARG A 131 7.96 9.95 0.17
N TRP A 132 9.04 9.51 0.80
CA TRP A 132 9.36 9.84 2.18
C TRP A 132 9.57 11.34 2.38
N GLU A 133 10.27 12.01 1.46
CA GLU A 133 10.44 13.46 1.49
C GLU A 133 9.11 14.21 1.36
N ILE A 134 8.18 13.70 0.53
CA ILE A 134 6.82 14.26 0.44
C ILE A 134 6.10 14.08 1.78
N ILE A 135 6.12 12.89 2.37
CA ILE A 135 5.49 12.62 3.68
C ILE A 135 6.07 13.53 4.77
N ALA A 136 7.39 13.62 4.85
CA ALA A 136 8.10 14.46 5.82
C ALA A 136 7.76 15.95 5.64
N ARG A 137 7.62 16.40 4.39
CA ARG A 137 7.20 17.77 4.07
C ARG A 137 5.76 18.01 4.50
N THR A 138 4.83 17.13 4.11
CA THR A 138 3.42 17.18 4.52
C THR A 138 3.32 17.28 6.03
N ALA A 139 4.01 16.41 6.77
CA ALA A 139 4.03 16.43 8.24
C ALA A 139 4.44 17.79 8.84
N ARG A 140 5.37 18.51 8.19
CA ARG A 140 5.89 19.81 8.68
C ARG A 140 5.05 21.00 8.24
N THR A 141 4.53 20.98 7.02
CA THR A 141 3.95 22.17 6.38
C THR A 141 2.43 22.14 6.28
N ALA A 142 1.80 20.96 6.34
CA ALA A 142 0.36 20.86 6.24
C ALA A 142 -0.33 21.37 7.51
N ARG A 143 -1.56 21.89 7.32
CA ARG A 143 -2.42 22.30 8.42
C ARG A 143 -2.87 21.10 9.26
N THR A 144 -3.20 20.00 8.58
CA THR A 144 -3.75 18.75 9.16
C THR A 144 -3.02 17.53 8.60
N PRO A 145 -1.71 17.37 8.88
CA PRO A 145 -0.89 16.34 8.24
C PRO A 145 -1.40 14.91 8.42
N ALA A 146 -1.98 14.55 9.56
CA ALA A 146 -2.51 13.21 9.79
C ALA A 146 -3.72 12.93 8.87
N ALA A 147 -4.62 13.89 8.74
CA ALA A 147 -5.75 13.79 7.82
C ALA A 147 -5.29 13.71 6.37
N ASP A 148 -4.30 14.53 5.98
CA ASP A 148 -3.76 14.52 4.61
C ASP A 148 -3.10 13.17 4.28
N LEU A 149 -2.29 12.63 5.19
CA LEU A 149 -1.63 11.34 4.99
C LEU A 149 -2.61 10.16 4.97
N LEU A 150 -3.61 10.13 5.87
CA LEU A 150 -4.67 9.12 5.82
C LEU A 150 -5.56 9.26 4.58
N GLY A 151 -5.77 10.50 4.11
CA GLY A 151 -6.50 10.80 2.88
C GLY A 151 -5.84 10.19 1.63
N VAL A 152 -4.50 10.12 1.59
CA VAL A 152 -3.79 9.42 0.51
C VAL A 152 -4.14 7.92 0.47
N CYS A 153 -4.44 7.32 1.62
CA CYS A 153 -4.76 5.90 1.70
C CYS A 153 -6.17 5.60 1.20
N VAL A 154 -7.11 6.52 1.46
CA VAL A 154 -8.43 6.53 0.82
C VAL A 154 -8.28 6.64 -0.69
N ALA A 155 -7.52 7.62 -1.17
CA ALA A 155 -7.29 7.82 -2.61
C ALA A 155 -6.59 6.62 -3.27
N GLY A 156 -5.66 5.97 -2.54
CA GLY A 156 -4.99 4.75 -2.96
C GLY A 156 -5.95 3.57 -3.09
N ALA A 157 -6.85 3.38 -2.12
CA ALA A 157 -7.89 2.35 -2.18
C ALA A 157 -8.83 2.58 -3.36
N GLU A 158 -9.28 3.83 -3.56
CA GLU A 158 -10.15 4.23 -4.68
C GLU A 158 -9.45 4.00 -6.03
N THR A 159 -8.17 4.35 -6.13
CA THR A 159 -7.37 4.11 -7.34
C THR A 159 -7.23 2.62 -7.63
N LEU A 160 -6.96 1.80 -6.62
CA LEU A 160 -6.88 0.34 -6.78
C LEU A 160 -8.24 -0.24 -7.22
N LYS A 161 -9.34 0.23 -6.64
CA LYS A 161 -10.70 -0.18 -7.02
C LYS A 161 -11.01 0.20 -8.46
N ALA A 162 -10.72 1.44 -8.86
CA ALA A 162 -10.94 1.92 -10.23
C ALA A 162 -10.11 1.13 -11.25
N THR A 163 -8.81 1.00 -11.01
CA THR A 163 -7.91 0.26 -11.91
C THR A 163 -8.30 -1.20 -12.04
N LEU A 164 -8.70 -1.87 -10.96
CA LEU A 164 -9.17 -3.26 -11.02
C LEU A 164 -10.51 -3.39 -11.78
N GLY A 165 -11.39 -2.40 -11.67
CA GLY A 165 -12.65 -2.35 -12.41
C GLY A 165 -12.49 -2.21 -13.93
N GLU A 166 -11.38 -1.61 -14.38
CA GLU A 166 -11.06 -1.46 -15.81
C GLU A 166 -10.51 -2.74 -16.44
N VAL A 167 -10.00 -3.68 -15.64
CA VAL A 167 -9.44 -4.94 -16.16
C VAL A 167 -10.56 -5.96 -16.39
N LYS A 168 -10.47 -6.67 -17.50
CA LYS A 168 -11.41 -7.69 -17.97
C LYS A 168 -10.65 -8.89 -18.56
N PRO A 169 -11.28 -10.05 -18.75
CA PRO A 169 -10.64 -11.22 -19.36
C PRO A 169 -9.96 -10.95 -20.70
N GLU A 170 -10.48 -10.01 -21.49
CA GLU A 170 -9.94 -9.60 -22.79
C GLU A 170 -8.85 -8.51 -22.71
N THR A 171 -8.53 -8.00 -21.52
CA THR A 171 -7.54 -6.95 -21.35
C THR A 171 -6.14 -7.44 -21.74
N ALA A 172 -5.44 -6.64 -22.55
CA ALA A 172 -4.08 -6.96 -22.96
C ALA A 172 -3.12 -7.13 -21.77
N THR A 173 -2.21 -8.11 -21.83
CA THR A 173 -1.24 -8.42 -20.77
C THR A 173 -0.44 -7.20 -20.31
N ALA A 174 -0.07 -6.30 -21.22
CA ALA A 174 0.64 -5.07 -20.88
C ALA A 174 -0.16 -4.16 -19.92
N GLN A 175 -1.48 -4.09 -20.08
CA GLN A 175 -2.36 -3.30 -19.22
C GLN A 175 -2.61 -3.98 -17.86
N ILE A 176 -2.69 -5.32 -17.82
CA ILE A 176 -2.73 -6.09 -16.56
C ILE A 176 -1.47 -5.79 -15.74
N ARG A 177 -0.30 -5.85 -16.36
CA ARG A 177 0.98 -5.54 -15.70
C ARG A 177 1.05 -4.10 -15.20
N ARG A 178 0.57 -3.12 -15.97
CA ARG A 178 0.47 -1.73 -15.51
C ARG A 178 -0.41 -1.60 -14.27
N SER A 179 -1.54 -2.31 -14.25
CA SER A 179 -2.45 -2.32 -13.09
C SER A 179 -1.78 -2.92 -11.84
N ALA A 180 -1.04 -4.02 -12.01
CA ALA A 180 -0.24 -4.61 -10.95
C ALA A 180 0.87 -3.67 -10.44
N VAL A 181 1.48 -2.85 -11.31
CA VAL A 181 2.44 -1.81 -10.88
C VAL A 181 1.75 -0.74 -10.04
N THR A 182 0.56 -0.26 -10.44
CA THR A 182 -0.22 0.68 -9.63
C THR A 182 -0.55 0.11 -8.26
N TRP A 183 -0.95 -1.16 -8.19
CA TRP A 183 -1.16 -1.89 -6.93
C TRP A 183 0.08 -1.84 -6.03
N THR A 184 1.26 -2.18 -6.55
CA THR A 184 2.51 -2.13 -5.77
C THR A 184 2.80 -0.72 -5.28
N GLN A 185 2.59 0.28 -6.13
CA GLN A 185 2.83 1.68 -5.78
C GLN A 185 1.95 2.16 -4.63
N VAL A 186 0.66 1.79 -4.63
CA VAL A 186 -0.28 2.11 -3.56
C VAL A 186 0.16 1.47 -2.24
N LEU A 187 0.54 0.18 -2.27
CA LEU A 187 1.01 -0.52 -1.08
C LEU A 187 2.30 0.08 -0.50
N THR A 188 3.29 0.36 -1.35
CA THR A 188 4.53 0.98 -0.88
C THR A 188 4.26 2.35 -0.26
N HIS A 189 3.35 3.14 -0.83
CA HIS A 189 3.04 4.45 -0.26
C HIS A 189 2.34 4.34 1.10
N GLY A 190 1.35 3.45 1.23
CA GLY A 190 0.66 3.26 2.52
C GLY A 190 1.54 2.67 3.61
N GLY A 191 2.52 1.83 3.25
CA GLY A 191 3.57 1.38 4.18
C GLY A 191 4.39 2.55 4.72
N LEU A 192 4.88 3.43 3.85
CA LEU A 192 5.63 4.62 4.26
C LEU A 192 4.79 5.59 5.13
N VAL A 193 3.47 5.65 4.91
CA VAL A 193 2.58 6.42 5.80
C VAL A 193 2.55 5.79 7.20
N SER A 194 2.42 4.47 7.33
CA SER A 194 2.51 3.80 8.64
C SER A 194 3.84 4.03 9.33
N ASP A 195 4.94 3.96 8.58
CA ASP A 195 6.30 4.19 9.10
C ASP A 195 6.45 5.60 9.71
N ALA A 196 5.77 6.61 9.13
CA ALA A 196 5.73 7.95 9.70
C ALA A 196 5.05 7.99 11.08
N PHE A 197 4.02 7.16 11.27
CA PHE A 197 3.27 6.99 12.51
C PHE A 197 3.91 5.99 13.49
N ASP A 198 5.01 5.31 13.14
CA ASP A 198 5.59 4.26 13.98
C ASP A 198 6.18 4.84 15.30
N PRO A 199 5.69 4.44 16.48
CA PRO A 199 6.15 4.99 17.76
C PRO A 199 7.50 4.41 18.26
N SER A 200 8.05 3.39 17.60
CA SER A 200 9.25 2.66 18.03
C SER A 200 10.54 3.49 17.98
N VAL A 201 10.57 4.52 17.16
CA VAL A 201 11.71 5.44 17.05
C VAL A 201 11.34 6.76 17.71
N ARG A 202 11.95 7.06 18.86
CA ARG A 202 11.85 8.34 19.58
C ARG A 202 13.15 9.13 19.45
#